data_AF-A0A2N2J3F2-F1
#
_entry.id   AF-A0A2N2J3F2-F1
#
_cell.length_a   1.000
_cell.length_b   1.000
_cell.length_c   1.000
_cell.angle_alpha   90.00
_cell.angle_beta   90.00
_cell.angle_gamma   90.00
#
_symmetry.space_group_name_H-M   'P 1'
#
loop_
_entity.id
_entity.type
_entity.pdbx_description
1 polymer ?
#
loop_
_entity_poly.entity_id
_entity_poly.type
_entity_poly.pdbx_seq_one_letter_code
_entity_poly.pdbx_strand_id
1 'polypeptide(L)'
;MTHKKSFLILPANKSKFLSVKFNFNIIYMTKAIRPLAALCLLFVMLIEVRRPKMHKPKRKPYVLPKQTIRNWNEALSAPQDIEIEIIETGKLYISNRLFLNMRHPNAKGIKKEKLTVPVYCYLIRHSFRGDYLVDAGLDRSFQDNTHGNIRGPLRKLFWPLCSYQENGQDIGARMRDKKVDLKGVFFTHLHIDHASGMQHLPKDISLVVGKDEPVQSLWPLYYQDNFAGVEALYEIDFESTNDLSPLGKCADIFGDGSFWAIPTPGHRKGHVSFLVNGKQGAYLITGDACDIKLNFDHGVGPGFGSFNSAQAQKSLERLRDFAHEHRQIKVYFGHEIP
;
A
#
# COMPACT_ATOMS: atom_id res chain seq x y z
N MET A 1 2.72 71.54 2.70
CA MET A 1 3.44 70.60 1.82
C MET A 1 2.67 69.28 1.82
N THR A 2 2.47 68.74 0.63
CA THR A 2 1.54 67.68 0.21
C THR A 2 1.49 66.42 1.08
N HIS A 3 0.28 66.06 1.54
CA HIS A 3 -0.07 64.72 2.01
C HIS A 3 -0.36 63.78 0.81
N LYS A 4 0.33 62.64 0.77
CA LYS A 4 0.12 61.57 -0.21
C LYS A 4 -0.96 60.59 0.27
N LYS A 5 -1.94 60.34 -0.61
CA LYS A 5 -2.87 59.20 -0.58
C LYS A 5 -2.10 57.88 -0.67
N SER A 6 -2.56 56.84 0.04
CA SER A 6 -2.27 55.44 -0.28
C SER A 6 -3.53 54.61 0.00
N PHE A 7 -4.11 54.06 -1.06
CA PHE A 7 -5.17 53.05 -1.03
C PHE A 7 -4.54 51.66 -1.20
N LEU A 8 -5.25 50.66 -0.65
CA LEU A 8 -5.04 49.21 -0.70
C LEU A 8 -4.60 48.64 -2.06
N ILE A 9 -3.87 47.52 -2.03
CA ILE A 9 -4.19 46.25 -2.74
C ILE A 9 -3.41 45.09 -2.06
N LEU A 10 -4.10 43.97 -1.82
CA LEU A 10 -3.63 42.69 -1.25
C LEU A 10 -2.53 42.02 -2.12
N PRO A 11 -1.58 41.26 -1.54
CA PRO A 11 -0.84 40.27 -2.31
C PRO A 11 -1.50 38.88 -2.19
N ALA A 12 -1.90 38.34 -3.35
CA ALA A 12 -2.18 36.92 -3.53
C ALA A 12 -0.87 36.13 -3.42
N ASN A 13 -0.78 35.24 -2.44
CA ASN A 13 0.38 34.39 -2.22
C ASN A 13 0.31 33.19 -3.19
N LYS A 14 0.91 33.33 -4.38
CA LYS A 14 1.10 32.24 -5.34
C LYS A 14 2.25 31.34 -4.86
N SER A 15 1.96 30.06 -4.83
CA SER A 15 2.89 28.96 -4.58
C SER A 15 4.11 29.02 -5.50
N LYS A 16 5.31 29.02 -4.91
CA LYS A 16 6.58 28.79 -5.59
C LYS A 16 6.65 27.32 -6.01
N PHE A 17 6.33 27.02 -7.27
CA PHE A 17 6.86 25.82 -7.92
C PHE A 17 8.32 26.11 -8.28
N LEU A 18 9.26 25.36 -7.69
CA LEU A 18 10.63 25.29 -8.20
C LEU A 18 10.59 24.66 -9.59
N SER A 19 10.62 25.47 -10.64
CA SER A 19 11.03 25.00 -11.96
C SER A 19 12.56 24.86 -11.96
N VAL A 20 13.06 23.63 -11.86
CA VAL A 20 14.45 23.31 -12.18
C VAL A 20 14.57 23.31 -13.71
N LYS A 21 15.02 24.43 -14.28
CA LYS A 21 15.43 24.49 -15.68
C LYS A 21 16.76 23.74 -15.82
N PHE A 22 16.74 22.57 -16.44
CA PHE A 22 17.95 21.95 -16.96
C PHE A 22 18.40 22.70 -18.23
N ASN A 23 19.33 23.64 -18.07
CA ASN A 23 20.06 24.19 -19.21
C ASN A 23 21.15 23.19 -19.62
N PHE A 24 20.85 22.36 -20.63
CA PHE A 24 21.88 21.60 -21.33
C PHE A 24 22.65 22.55 -22.25
N ASN A 25 23.85 22.96 -21.85
CA ASN A 25 24.80 23.64 -22.72
C ASN A 25 25.40 22.64 -23.73
N ILE A 26 24.73 22.45 -24.86
CA ILE A 26 25.21 21.66 -26.01
C ILE A 26 26.19 22.52 -26.83
N ILE A 27 27.37 22.84 -26.28
CA ILE A 27 28.38 23.63 -27.03
C ILE A 27 29.75 22.94 -27.08
N TYR A 28 30.02 21.88 -26.31
CA TYR A 28 31.30 21.16 -26.37
C TYR A 28 31.15 19.65 -26.61
N MET A 29 30.60 19.27 -27.77
CA MET A 29 30.77 17.91 -28.30
C MET A 29 31.41 18.00 -29.68
N THR A 30 32.57 17.36 -29.84
CA THR A 30 33.29 17.27 -31.11
C THR A 30 32.38 16.68 -32.21
N LYS A 31 32.60 17.08 -33.47
CA LYS A 31 31.76 16.69 -34.63
C LYS A 31 31.54 15.17 -34.76
N ALA A 32 32.37 14.34 -34.14
CA ALA A 32 32.28 12.87 -34.15
C ALA A 32 31.23 12.28 -33.17
N ILE A 33 30.81 13.00 -32.12
CA ILE A 33 29.92 12.44 -31.07
C ILE A 33 28.44 12.80 -31.30
N ARG A 34 28.17 13.86 -32.07
CA ARG A 34 26.82 14.25 -32.50
C ARG A 34 26.00 13.14 -33.18
N PRO A 35 26.54 12.36 -34.13
CA PRO A 35 25.77 11.27 -34.73
C PRO A 35 25.48 10.14 -33.73
N LEU A 36 26.39 9.87 -32.78
CA LEU A 36 26.20 8.83 -31.76
C LEU A 36 25.12 9.22 -30.72
N ALA A 37 25.12 10.48 -30.28
CA ALA A 37 24.08 11.03 -29.40
C ALA A 37 22.71 11.07 -30.07
N ALA A 38 22.67 11.44 -31.36
CA ALA A 38 21.45 11.40 -32.17
C ALA A 38 20.95 9.96 -32.38
N LEU A 39 21.86 9.00 -32.63
CA LEU A 39 21.50 7.58 -32.74
C LEU A 39 20.96 7.03 -31.41
N CYS A 40 21.57 7.39 -30.27
CA CYS A 40 21.07 7.04 -28.94
C CYS A 40 19.70 7.65 -28.65
N LEU A 41 19.46 8.92 -29.02
CA LEU A 41 18.15 9.57 -28.89
C LEU A 41 17.11 8.91 -29.80
N LEU A 42 17.46 8.59 -31.05
CA LEU A 42 16.59 7.90 -31.98
C LEU A 42 16.30 6.47 -31.51
N PHE A 43 17.28 5.77 -30.95
CA PHE A 43 17.14 4.43 -30.37
C PHE A 43 16.27 4.45 -29.11
N VAL A 44 16.44 5.45 -28.24
CA VAL A 44 15.56 5.67 -27.07
C VAL A 44 14.14 6.02 -27.51
N MET A 45 13.96 6.87 -28.52
CA MET A 45 12.64 7.18 -29.09
C MET A 45 12.00 5.97 -29.78
N LEU A 46 12.76 5.17 -30.52
CA LEU A 46 12.28 3.93 -31.16
C LEU A 46 11.94 2.84 -30.12
N ILE A 47 12.65 2.79 -28.99
CA ILE A 47 12.31 1.94 -27.84
C ILE A 47 11.05 2.45 -27.13
N GLU A 48 10.90 3.76 -26.96
CA GLU A 48 9.70 4.40 -26.38
C GLU A 48 8.45 4.14 -27.22
N VAL A 49 8.55 4.21 -28.55
CA VAL A 49 7.41 4.01 -29.46
C VAL A 49 6.97 2.53 -29.55
N ARG A 50 7.87 1.58 -29.29
CA ARG A 50 7.58 0.13 -29.38
C ARG A 50 7.17 -0.54 -28.07
N ARG A 51 7.34 0.11 -26.91
CA ARG A 51 6.96 -0.52 -25.63
C ARG A 51 5.49 -0.26 -25.34
N PRO A 52 4.66 -1.31 -25.12
CA PRO A 52 3.30 -1.11 -24.66
C PRO A 52 3.36 -0.33 -23.35
N LYS A 53 2.62 0.78 -23.28
CA LYS A 53 2.48 1.55 -22.05
C LYS A 53 1.82 0.66 -21.00
N MET A 54 2.30 0.73 -19.76
CA MET A 54 1.61 0.10 -18.64
C MET A 54 0.14 0.49 -18.61
N HIS A 55 -0.71 -0.49 -18.31
CA HIS A 55 -2.12 -0.22 -18.11
C HIS A 55 -2.32 0.65 -16.87
N LYS A 56 -3.20 1.64 -16.97
CA LYS A 56 -3.57 2.53 -15.86
C LYS A 56 -5.08 2.44 -15.66
N PRO A 57 -5.54 1.67 -14.67
CA PRO A 57 -6.97 1.61 -14.35
C PRO A 57 -7.51 3.00 -14.04
N LYS A 58 -8.79 3.23 -14.36
CA LYS A 58 -9.50 4.44 -13.93
C LYS A 58 -9.58 4.45 -12.41
N ARG A 59 -9.59 5.63 -11.79
CA ARG A 59 -9.88 5.77 -10.35
C ARG A 59 -11.31 6.26 -10.18
N LYS A 60 -12.09 5.52 -9.41
CA LYS A 60 -13.51 5.80 -9.15
C LYS A 60 -13.73 5.86 -7.63
N PRO A 61 -14.67 6.66 -7.11
CA PRO A 61 -15.01 6.60 -5.70
C PRO A 61 -15.62 5.23 -5.35
N TYR A 62 -15.21 4.66 -4.22
CA TYR A 62 -15.90 3.51 -3.63
C TYR A 62 -17.17 3.99 -2.92
N VAL A 63 -18.30 3.35 -3.19
CA VAL A 63 -19.58 3.73 -2.59
C VAL A 63 -19.73 3.01 -1.26
N LEU A 64 -19.54 3.76 -0.17
CA LEU A 64 -19.74 3.25 1.18
C LEU A 64 -21.23 3.11 1.52
N PRO A 65 -21.61 2.09 2.32
CA PRO A 65 -22.94 2.04 2.91
C PRO A 65 -23.14 3.20 3.90
N LYS A 66 -24.37 3.39 4.36
CA LYS A 66 -24.66 4.39 5.39
C LYS A 66 -23.90 4.07 6.68
N GLN A 67 -23.08 5.01 7.14
CA GLN A 67 -22.25 4.86 8.33
C GLN A 67 -23.07 5.19 9.59
N THR A 68 -23.56 4.16 10.30
CA THR A 68 -24.47 4.32 11.45
C THR A 68 -23.74 4.26 12.79
N ILE A 69 -22.75 3.39 12.92
CA ILE A 69 -22.00 3.12 14.15
C ILE A 69 -21.13 4.33 14.54
N ARG A 70 -21.10 4.68 15.83
CA ARG A 70 -20.49 5.92 16.33
C ARG A 70 -19.26 5.71 17.21
N ASN A 71 -19.03 4.51 17.71
CA ASN A 71 -17.87 4.22 18.56
C ASN A 71 -17.49 2.73 18.49
N TRP A 72 -16.28 2.40 18.93
CA TRP A 72 -15.76 1.03 18.85
C TRP A 72 -16.42 0.04 19.80
N ASN A 73 -16.95 0.48 20.94
CA ASN A 73 -17.70 -0.42 21.83
C ASN A 73 -18.98 -0.92 21.13
N GLU A 74 -19.71 -0.03 20.46
CA GLU A 74 -20.85 -0.38 19.62
C GLU A 74 -20.42 -1.31 18.48
N ALA A 75 -19.37 -0.94 17.72
CA ALA A 75 -18.86 -1.75 16.61
C ALA A 75 -18.50 -3.18 17.03
N LEU A 76 -17.79 -3.33 18.15
CA LEU A 76 -17.28 -4.61 18.64
C LEU A 76 -18.32 -5.43 19.42
N SER A 77 -19.44 -4.84 19.83
CA SER A 77 -20.51 -5.52 20.60
C SER A 77 -21.35 -6.50 19.77
N ALA A 78 -21.32 -6.39 18.44
CA ALA A 78 -22.18 -7.14 17.53
C ALA A 78 -21.38 -7.87 16.43
N PRO A 79 -20.57 -8.89 16.79
CA PRO A 79 -19.78 -9.64 15.82
C PRO A 79 -20.66 -10.38 14.79
N GLN A 80 -20.21 -10.41 13.54
CA GLN A 80 -20.93 -11.03 12.44
C GLN A 80 -20.32 -12.37 12.03
N ASP A 81 -21.03 -13.07 11.13
CA ASP A 81 -20.58 -14.33 10.53
C ASP A 81 -19.58 -14.07 9.40
N ILE A 82 -18.40 -13.60 9.82
CA ILE A 82 -17.24 -13.31 8.99
C ILE A 82 -16.02 -14.04 9.57
N GLU A 83 -15.25 -14.66 8.70
CA GLU A 83 -14.02 -15.38 9.04
C GLU A 83 -12.83 -14.82 8.28
N ILE A 84 -11.65 -14.96 8.87
CA ILE A 84 -10.37 -14.55 8.31
C ILE A 84 -9.43 -15.75 8.25
N GLU A 85 -8.84 -16.00 7.09
CA GLU A 85 -7.79 -17.00 6.90
C GLU A 85 -6.52 -16.34 6.34
N ILE A 86 -5.36 -16.66 6.92
CA ILE A 86 -4.06 -16.19 6.42
C ILE A 86 -3.61 -17.09 5.27
N ILE A 87 -3.26 -16.48 4.14
CA ILE A 87 -2.75 -17.17 2.96
C ILE A 87 -1.30 -16.71 2.73
N GLU A 88 -0.33 -17.55 3.10
CA GLU A 88 1.07 -17.31 2.78
C GLU A 88 1.28 -17.41 1.26
N THR A 89 1.88 -16.36 0.70
CA THR A 89 2.18 -16.20 -0.73
C THR A 89 3.67 -16.10 -1.01
N GLY A 90 4.53 -16.34 -0.01
CA GLY A 90 5.97 -16.32 -0.15
C GLY A 90 6.65 -15.65 1.04
N LYS A 91 7.93 -15.30 0.87
CA LYS A 91 8.81 -14.79 1.93
C LYS A 91 9.74 -13.71 1.40
N LEU A 92 10.17 -12.80 2.28
CA LEU A 92 11.23 -11.82 2.03
C LEU A 92 12.42 -12.05 2.97
N TYR A 93 13.62 -11.92 2.42
CA TYR A 93 14.85 -11.83 3.19
C TYR A 93 15.22 -10.36 3.36
N ILE A 94 15.07 -9.86 4.58
CA ILE A 94 15.10 -8.43 4.88
C ILE A 94 15.74 -8.16 6.24
N SER A 95 16.37 -7.00 6.40
CA SER A 95 16.86 -6.58 7.72
C SER A 95 15.75 -5.88 8.50
N ASN A 96 15.58 -6.23 9.78
CA ASN A 96 14.58 -5.62 10.66
C ASN A 96 14.65 -4.08 10.72
N ARG A 97 15.82 -3.50 10.48
CA ARG A 97 16.02 -2.04 10.41
C ARG A 97 15.23 -1.36 9.27
N LEU A 98 14.80 -2.10 8.25
CA LEU A 98 14.03 -1.53 7.15
C LEU A 98 12.57 -1.31 7.57
N PHE A 99 12.04 -2.14 8.47
CA PHE A 99 10.72 -1.97 9.07
C PHE A 99 10.64 -0.84 10.09
N LEU A 100 11.76 -0.34 10.60
CA LEU A 100 11.78 0.60 11.72
C LEU A 100 12.30 1.96 11.30
N ASN A 101 11.70 3.03 11.81
CA ASN A 101 12.33 4.34 11.81
C ASN A 101 13.52 4.35 12.79
N MET A 102 14.69 3.96 12.30
CA MET A 102 15.93 3.89 13.11
C MET A 102 16.41 5.24 13.66
N ARG A 103 15.80 6.36 13.26
CA ARG A 103 16.07 7.68 13.85
C ARG A 103 15.23 7.95 15.10
N HIS A 104 14.22 7.14 15.38
CA HIS A 104 13.36 7.30 16.54
C HIS A 104 14.13 7.01 17.84
N PRO A 105 13.93 7.79 18.93
CA PRO A 105 14.62 7.54 20.21
C PRO A 105 14.43 6.11 20.75
N ASN A 106 13.23 5.54 20.63
CA ASN A 106 12.95 4.17 21.08
C ASN A 106 13.59 3.09 20.19
N ALA A 107 14.16 3.46 19.04
CA ALA A 107 14.92 2.51 18.21
C ALA A 107 16.36 2.30 18.71
N LYS A 108 16.82 3.10 19.68
CA LYS A 108 18.14 2.94 20.29
C LYS A 108 18.25 1.58 20.97
N GLY A 109 19.32 0.85 20.68
CA GLY A 109 19.58 -0.47 21.28
C GLY A 109 18.92 -1.64 20.56
N ILE A 110 18.02 -1.40 19.59
CA ILE A 110 17.47 -2.48 18.76
C ILE A 110 18.61 -3.12 17.95
N LYS A 111 18.80 -4.43 18.14
CA LYS A 111 19.80 -5.21 17.42
C LYS A 111 19.42 -5.30 15.94
N LYS A 112 20.42 -5.18 15.06
CA LYS A 112 20.23 -5.32 13.62
C LYS A 112 20.33 -6.78 13.26
N GLU A 113 19.25 -7.30 12.69
CA GLU A 113 19.14 -8.72 12.34
C GLU A 113 18.66 -8.84 10.90
N LYS A 114 19.00 -9.97 10.26
CA LYS A 114 18.42 -10.39 9.00
C LYS A 114 17.33 -11.39 9.32
N LEU A 115 16.13 -11.12 8.83
CA LEU A 115 14.93 -11.90 9.04
C LEU A 115 14.50 -12.53 7.72
N THR A 116 13.86 -13.69 7.82
CA THR A 116 12.99 -14.20 6.76
C THR A 116 11.57 -13.97 7.23
N VAL A 117 10.86 -13.07 6.57
CA VAL A 117 9.48 -12.73 6.93
C VAL A 117 8.51 -13.29 5.89
N PRO A 118 7.27 -13.63 6.28
CA PRO A 118 6.24 -14.00 5.32
C PRO A 118 5.78 -12.80 4.49
N VAL A 119 5.28 -13.12 3.30
CA VAL A 119 4.35 -12.28 2.53
C VAL A 119 3.04 -13.05 2.48
N TYR A 120 1.99 -12.50 3.06
CA TYR A 120 0.67 -13.13 3.03
C TYR A 120 -0.41 -12.12 2.65
N CYS A 121 -1.56 -12.66 2.28
CA CYS A 121 -2.81 -11.94 2.20
C CYS A 121 -3.84 -12.62 3.10
N TYR A 122 -5.01 -12.00 3.26
CA TYR A 122 -6.07 -12.53 4.10
C TYR A 122 -7.31 -12.85 3.26
N LEU A 123 -7.80 -14.07 3.34
CA LEU A 123 -9.09 -14.45 2.78
C LEU A 123 -10.18 -14.13 3.81
N ILE A 124 -11.06 -13.20 3.44
CA ILE A 124 -12.21 -12.77 4.22
C ILE A 124 -13.44 -13.49 3.68
N ARG A 125 -14.04 -14.36 4.49
CA ARG A 125 -15.25 -15.11 4.13
C ARG A 125 -16.43 -14.56 4.91
N HIS A 126 -17.35 -13.89 4.23
CA HIS A 126 -18.55 -13.34 4.85
C HIS A 126 -19.78 -14.07 4.31
N SER A 127 -20.60 -14.67 5.19
CA SER A 127 -21.72 -15.53 4.78
C SER A 127 -22.72 -14.87 3.82
N PHE A 128 -22.99 -13.57 4.02
CA PHE A 128 -23.90 -12.80 3.16
C PHE A 128 -23.25 -11.95 2.05
N ARG A 129 -21.95 -11.62 2.16
CA ARG A 129 -21.26 -10.71 1.21
C ARG A 129 -20.36 -11.48 0.23
N GLY A 130 -20.01 -12.72 0.54
CA GLY A 130 -19.12 -13.55 -0.25
C GLY A 130 -17.67 -13.48 0.20
N ASP A 131 -16.78 -13.93 -0.68
CA ASP A 131 -15.35 -14.05 -0.41
C ASP A 131 -14.58 -12.86 -0.97
N TYR A 132 -13.73 -12.26 -0.14
CA TYR A 132 -12.86 -11.14 -0.49
C TYR A 132 -11.43 -11.42 -0.06
N LEU A 133 -10.47 -10.73 -0.67
CA LEU A 133 -9.09 -10.70 -0.18
C LEU A 133 -8.77 -9.36 0.46
N VAL A 134 -7.90 -9.39 1.48
CA VAL A 134 -7.06 -8.24 1.86
C VAL A 134 -5.65 -8.51 1.34
N ASP A 135 -5.19 -7.67 0.42
CA ASP A 135 -3.98 -7.85 -0.40
C ASP A 135 -3.99 -9.09 -1.31
N ALA A 136 -2.99 -9.22 -2.17
CA ALA A 136 -2.84 -10.29 -3.17
C ALA A 136 -1.46 -10.96 -3.16
N GLY A 137 -0.52 -10.49 -2.34
CA GLY A 137 0.79 -11.13 -2.20
C GLY A 137 1.71 -10.99 -3.41
N LEU A 138 2.64 -11.94 -3.54
CA LEU A 138 3.59 -12.02 -4.65
C LEU A 138 2.98 -12.63 -5.92
N ASP A 139 3.53 -12.22 -7.07
CA ASP A 139 3.26 -12.83 -8.38
C ASP A 139 3.89 -14.22 -8.49
N ARG A 140 3.31 -15.11 -9.30
CA ARG A 140 3.79 -16.49 -9.48
C ARG A 140 5.26 -16.56 -9.93
N SER A 141 5.72 -15.61 -10.74
CA SER A 141 7.10 -15.61 -11.25
C SER A 141 8.17 -15.41 -10.18
N PHE A 142 7.80 -15.08 -8.93
CA PHE A 142 8.72 -15.13 -7.80
C PHE A 142 9.13 -16.57 -7.42
N GLN A 143 8.48 -17.60 -7.99
CA GLN A 143 8.92 -19.00 -7.95
C GLN A 143 10.19 -19.21 -8.78
N ASP A 144 10.37 -18.43 -9.86
CA ASP A 144 11.47 -18.63 -10.81
C ASP A 144 12.73 -17.84 -10.42
N ASN A 145 12.56 -16.67 -9.78
CA ASN A 145 13.67 -15.79 -9.39
C ASN A 145 13.24 -14.75 -8.34
N THR A 146 14.23 -14.09 -7.73
CA THR A 146 14.00 -13.19 -6.59
C THR A 146 13.27 -11.87 -6.89
N HIS A 147 13.08 -11.54 -8.17
CA HIS A 147 12.46 -10.28 -8.62
C HIS A 147 11.15 -10.51 -9.39
N GLY A 148 10.76 -11.76 -9.62
CA GLY A 148 9.51 -12.13 -10.29
C GLY A 148 9.16 -11.24 -11.49
N ASN A 149 7.99 -10.62 -11.43
CA ASN A 149 7.43 -9.82 -12.52
C ASN A 149 7.88 -8.36 -12.50
N ILE A 150 8.81 -7.97 -11.60
CA ILE A 150 9.39 -6.63 -11.56
C ILE A 150 10.23 -6.40 -12.81
N ARG A 151 9.85 -5.40 -13.61
CA ARG A 151 10.50 -5.06 -14.89
C ARG A 151 11.32 -3.78 -14.77
N GLY A 152 12.17 -3.57 -15.78
CA GLY A 152 12.99 -2.37 -15.94
C GLY A 152 14.47 -2.56 -15.56
N PRO A 153 15.36 -1.71 -16.11
CA PRO A 153 16.80 -1.80 -15.88
C PRO A 153 17.21 -1.50 -14.42
N LEU A 154 16.42 -0.72 -13.66
CA LEU A 154 16.74 -0.33 -12.29
C LEU A 154 16.04 -1.20 -11.24
N ARG A 155 15.44 -2.34 -11.61
CA ARG A 155 14.68 -3.19 -10.67
C ARG A 155 15.47 -3.62 -9.43
N LYS A 156 16.75 -3.98 -9.57
CA LYS A 156 17.61 -4.39 -8.45
C LYS A 156 17.94 -3.24 -7.50
N LEU A 157 17.90 -2.01 -8.00
CA LEU A 157 18.17 -0.80 -7.20
C LEU A 157 16.93 -0.41 -6.39
N PHE A 158 15.74 -0.48 -7.00
CA PHE A 158 14.48 -0.10 -6.36
C PHE A 158 13.84 -1.24 -5.54
N TRP A 159 14.19 -2.49 -5.83
CA TRP A 159 13.82 -3.67 -5.04
C TRP A 159 15.08 -4.50 -4.73
N PRO A 160 15.90 -4.08 -3.75
CA PRO A 160 17.14 -4.77 -3.40
C PRO A 160 16.90 -6.02 -2.53
N LEU A 161 15.64 -6.42 -2.32
CA LEU A 161 15.27 -7.55 -1.48
C LEU A 161 15.35 -8.86 -2.25
N CYS A 162 15.62 -9.94 -1.51
CA CYS A 162 15.43 -11.28 -2.05
C CYS A 162 14.04 -11.76 -1.63
N SER A 163 13.20 -12.01 -2.62
CA SER A 163 11.84 -12.56 -2.43
C SER A 163 11.83 -14.00 -2.92
N TYR A 164 11.03 -14.85 -2.30
CA TYR A 164 10.90 -16.25 -2.68
C TYR A 164 9.45 -16.69 -2.53
N GLN A 165 8.99 -17.55 -3.44
CA GLN A 165 7.67 -18.17 -3.38
C GLN A 165 7.80 -19.64 -3.76
N GLU A 166 7.18 -20.52 -2.98
CA GLU A 166 7.13 -21.95 -3.28
C GLU A 166 6.05 -22.27 -4.32
N ASN A 167 6.19 -23.38 -5.03
CA ASN A 167 5.19 -23.82 -6.00
C ASN A 167 3.82 -23.98 -5.33
N GLY A 168 2.79 -23.35 -5.89
CA GLY A 168 1.42 -23.39 -5.36
C GLY A 168 1.12 -22.38 -4.25
N GLN A 169 2.10 -21.57 -3.82
CA GLN A 169 1.85 -20.44 -2.91
C GLN A 169 1.28 -19.21 -3.61
N ASP A 170 1.33 -19.12 -4.95
CA ASP A 170 0.73 -17.99 -5.67
C ASP A 170 -0.79 -17.92 -5.42
N ILE A 171 -1.29 -16.69 -5.26
CA ILE A 171 -2.69 -16.49 -4.86
C ILE A 171 -3.70 -17.13 -5.81
N GLY A 172 -3.38 -17.19 -7.11
CA GLY A 172 -4.23 -17.84 -8.10
C GLY A 172 -4.38 -19.35 -7.86
N ALA A 173 -3.28 -20.04 -7.54
CA ALA A 173 -3.33 -21.45 -7.12
C ALA A 173 -4.13 -21.62 -5.82
N ARG A 174 -3.87 -20.78 -4.82
CA ARG A 174 -4.57 -20.84 -3.52
C ARG A 174 -6.08 -20.67 -3.66
N MET A 175 -6.55 -19.76 -4.52
CA MET A 175 -7.98 -19.55 -4.77
C MET A 175 -8.63 -20.73 -5.50
N ARG A 176 -7.94 -21.35 -6.46
CA ARG A 176 -8.43 -22.54 -7.17
C ARG A 176 -8.57 -23.74 -6.24
N ASP A 177 -7.55 -24.02 -5.44
CA ASP A 177 -7.53 -25.16 -4.51
C ASP A 177 -8.66 -25.06 -3.48
N LYS A 178 -8.92 -23.84 -3.02
CA LYS A 178 -9.99 -23.54 -2.06
C LYS A 178 -11.37 -23.38 -2.68
N LYS A 179 -11.48 -23.40 -4.01
CA LYS A 179 -12.74 -23.18 -4.76
C LYS A 179 -13.43 -21.87 -4.36
N VAL A 180 -12.62 -20.81 -4.21
CA VAL A 180 -13.10 -19.47 -3.83
C VAL A 180 -13.63 -18.73 -5.05
N ASP A 181 -14.86 -18.22 -4.95
CA ASP A 181 -15.44 -17.27 -5.91
C ASP A 181 -15.27 -15.84 -5.39
N LEU A 182 -14.17 -15.19 -5.76
CA LEU A 182 -13.81 -13.87 -5.26
C LEU A 182 -14.75 -12.78 -5.77
N LYS A 183 -15.22 -11.93 -4.86
CA LYS A 183 -16.00 -10.72 -5.18
C LYS A 183 -15.12 -9.48 -5.32
N GLY A 184 -13.95 -9.48 -4.69
CA GLY A 184 -13.03 -8.35 -4.76
C GLY A 184 -11.78 -8.51 -3.91
N VAL A 185 -10.90 -7.51 -4.03
CA VAL A 185 -9.68 -7.35 -3.25
C VAL A 185 -9.65 -5.95 -2.64
N PHE A 186 -9.46 -5.87 -1.34
CA PHE A 186 -9.14 -4.65 -0.63
C PHE A 186 -7.63 -4.60 -0.41
N PHE A 187 -6.96 -3.56 -0.87
CA PHE A 187 -5.53 -3.42 -0.66
C PHE A 187 -5.25 -2.57 0.58
N THR A 188 -4.31 -3.03 1.41
CA THR A 188 -3.69 -2.18 2.42
C THR A 188 -2.94 -1.05 1.72
N HIS A 189 -2.17 -1.40 0.68
CA HIS A 189 -1.52 -0.49 -0.23
C HIS A 189 -0.99 -1.20 -1.49
N LEU A 190 -0.31 -0.48 -2.39
CA LEU A 190 0.08 -0.99 -3.71
C LEU A 190 1.61 -1.18 -3.90
N HIS A 191 2.31 -1.69 -2.89
CA HIS A 191 3.67 -2.22 -3.06
C HIS A 191 3.66 -3.62 -3.70
N ILE A 192 4.84 -4.02 -4.18
CA ILE A 192 5.08 -5.30 -4.88
C ILE A 192 4.49 -6.47 -4.12
N ASP A 193 4.88 -6.65 -2.88
CA ASP A 193 4.52 -7.77 -2.01
C ASP A 193 3.06 -7.77 -1.56
N HIS A 194 2.30 -6.70 -1.83
CA HIS A 194 0.88 -6.63 -1.53
C HIS A 194 0.00 -6.76 -2.77
N ALA A 195 0.49 -6.35 -3.95
CA ALA A 195 -0.35 -6.23 -5.14
C ALA A 195 0.05 -7.13 -6.31
N SER A 196 1.21 -7.79 -6.27
CA SER A 196 1.74 -8.51 -7.44
C SER A 196 0.91 -9.73 -7.84
N GLY A 197 0.34 -10.45 -6.87
CA GLY A 197 -0.51 -11.60 -7.15
C GLY A 197 -1.78 -11.29 -7.93
N MET A 198 -2.15 -10.00 -8.06
CA MET A 198 -3.29 -9.55 -8.88
C MET A 198 -3.20 -10.04 -10.33
N GLN A 199 -2.00 -10.32 -10.85
CA GLN A 199 -1.79 -10.93 -12.17
C GLN A 199 -2.58 -12.23 -12.37
N HIS A 200 -2.77 -13.00 -11.29
CA HIS A 200 -3.39 -14.33 -11.31
C HIS A 200 -4.83 -14.37 -10.79
N LEU A 201 -5.42 -13.20 -10.53
CA LEU A 201 -6.82 -13.06 -10.11
C LEU A 201 -7.71 -12.58 -11.27
N PRO A 202 -9.04 -12.83 -11.20
CA PRO A 202 -10.01 -12.28 -12.15
C PRO A 202 -9.87 -10.76 -12.31
N LYS A 203 -10.20 -10.21 -13.48
CA LYS A 203 -10.02 -8.77 -13.77
C LYS A 203 -11.31 -7.95 -13.63
N ASP A 204 -12.44 -8.65 -13.53
CA ASP A 204 -13.80 -8.15 -13.42
C ASP A 204 -14.34 -8.12 -11.98
N ILE A 205 -13.48 -8.36 -11.00
CA ILE A 205 -13.79 -8.22 -9.56
C ILE A 205 -13.51 -6.80 -9.06
N SER A 206 -14.12 -6.43 -7.94
CA SER A 206 -13.93 -5.09 -7.34
C SER A 206 -12.54 -4.97 -6.71
N LEU A 207 -11.72 -4.01 -7.17
CA LEU A 207 -10.42 -3.70 -6.56
C LEU A 207 -10.50 -2.38 -5.80
N VAL A 208 -10.31 -2.43 -4.49
CA VAL A 208 -10.54 -1.31 -3.59
C VAL A 208 -9.23 -0.89 -2.92
N VAL A 209 -8.97 0.42 -2.86
CA VAL A 209 -7.76 1.01 -2.29
C VAL A 209 -8.13 2.23 -1.43
N GLY A 210 -7.24 2.66 -0.54
CA GLY A 210 -7.36 3.98 0.07
C GLY A 210 -7.22 5.09 -0.98
N LYS A 211 -7.96 6.18 -0.80
CA LYS A 211 -7.89 7.35 -1.67
C LYS A 211 -6.45 7.84 -1.84
N ASP A 212 -6.09 8.15 -3.09
CA ASP A 212 -4.76 8.59 -3.52
C ASP A 212 -3.63 7.57 -3.34
N GLU A 213 -3.91 6.28 -3.08
CA GLU A 213 -2.86 5.27 -2.95
C GLU A 213 -2.11 5.07 -4.28
N PRO A 214 -0.82 5.42 -4.40
CA PRO A 214 -0.15 5.40 -5.70
C PRO A 214 0.38 3.99 -6.03
N VAL A 215 0.11 3.55 -7.25
CA VAL A 215 0.75 2.35 -7.83
C VAL A 215 2.26 2.55 -7.82
N GLN A 216 3.00 1.58 -7.26
CA GLN A 216 4.46 1.64 -7.21
C GLN A 216 5.05 1.45 -8.61
N SER A 217 5.47 2.54 -9.25
CA SER A 217 6.08 2.50 -10.59
C SER A 217 6.93 3.75 -10.88
N LEU A 218 8.01 3.53 -11.60
CA LEU A 218 8.85 4.52 -12.29
C LEU A 218 9.08 4.03 -13.71
N TRP A 219 8.07 4.13 -14.56
CA TRP A 219 8.17 3.71 -15.97
C TRP A 219 9.21 4.55 -16.75
N PRO A 220 10.05 3.94 -17.61
CA PRO A 220 10.22 2.50 -17.87
C PRO A 220 11.33 1.83 -17.04
N LEU A 221 11.83 2.50 -15.99
CA LEU A 221 13.01 2.12 -15.22
C LEU A 221 12.75 1.02 -14.19
N TYR A 222 11.57 1.02 -13.59
CA TYR A 222 11.13 0.08 -12.55
C TYR A 222 9.60 0.04 -12.52
N TYR A 223 8.98 -1.11 -12.79
CA TYR A 223 7.52 -1.21 -12.82
C TYR A 223 7.02 -2.65 -12.80
N GLN A 224 5.71 -2.79 -12.55
CA GLN A 224 4.94 -4.01 -12.75
C GLN A 224 3.60 -3.64 -13.39
N ASP A 225 3.07 -4.51 -14.26
CA ASP A 225 1.77 -4.29 -14.90
C ASP A 225 0.65 -5.07 -14.19
N ASN A 226 0.67 -5.08 -12.85
CA ASN A 226 -0.18 -5.92 -11.98
C ASN A 226 -1.69 -5.78 -12.26
N PHE A 227 -2.09 -4.63 -12.80
CA PHE A 227 -3.47 -4.29 -13.09
C PHE A 227 -3.82 -4.37 -14.58
N ALA A 228 -2.99 -5.01 -15.41
CA ALA A 228 -3.32 -5.23 -16.81
C ALA A 228 -4.73 -5.84 -16.97
N GLY A 229 -5.57 -5.18 -17.77
CA GLY A 229 -6.96 -5.60 -18.00
C GLY A 229 -7.97 -5.18 -16.93
N VAL A 230 -7.55 -4.54 -15.83
CA VAL A 230 -8.44 -4.04 -14.79
C VAL A 230 -9.07 -2.71 -15.22
N GLU A 231 -10.39 -2.60 -15.23
CA GLU A 231 -11.05 -1.37 -15.66
C GLU A 231 -10.79 -0.20 -14.69
N ALA A 232 -10.99 -0.44 -13.39
CA ALA A 232 -10.93 0.59 -12.37
C ALA A 232 -10.40 0.11 -11.01
N LEU A 233 -9.78 1.03 -10.28
CA LEU A 233 -9.57 0.95 -8.83
C LEU A 233 -10.60 1.85 -8.15
N TYR A 234 -11.25 1.32 -7.12
CA TYR A 234 -12.24 2.05 -6.32
C TYR A 234 -11.60 2.59 -5.05
N GLU A 235 -11.73 3.89 -4.82
CA GLU A 235 -11.04 4.61 -3.76
C GLU A 235 -11.97 4.89 -2.58
N ILE A 236 -11.60 4.41 -1.40
CA ILE A 236 -12.30 4.73 -0.15
C ILE A 236 -11.94 6.15 0.27
N ASP A 237 -12.95 7.03 0.28
CA ASP A 237 -12.85 8.37 0.83
C ASP A 237 -13.37 8.38 2.27
N PHE A 238 -12.47 8.63 3.22
CA PHE A 238 -12.80 8.64 4.64
C PHE A 238 -13.42 9.96 5.10
N GLU A 239 -13.41 11.02 4.28
CA GLU A 239 -13.82 12.34 4.73
C GLU A 239 -15.30 12.42 5.17
N SER A 240 -16.16 11.59 4.56
CA SER A 240 -17.59 11.52 4.85
C SER A 240 -17.96 10.48 5.92
N THR A 241 -16.99 9.80 6.53
CA THR A 241 -17.25 8.77 7.53
C THR A 241 -17.27 9.32 8.95
N ASN A 242 -17.75 8.50 9.89
CA ASN A 242 -17.81 8.87 11.29
C ASN A 242 -16.39 8.88 11.89
N ASP A 243 -16.14 9.82 12.80
CA ASP A 243 -14.90 9.87 13.58
C ASP A 243 -15.02 8.94 14.80
N LEU A 244 -14.21 7.88 14.84
CA LEU A 244 -14.17 6.87 15.90
C LEU A 244 -12.80 6.88 16.58
N SER A 245 -12.67 7.63 17.68
CA SER A 245 -11.47 7.66 18.52
C SER A 245 -11.09 6.25 19.02
N PRO A 246 -9.80 5.88 19.07
CA PRO A 246 -8.61 6.68 18.73
C PRO A 246 -8.22 6.61 17.24
N LEU A 247 -8.88 5.76 16.45
CA LEU A 247 -8.52 5.50 15.05
C LEU A 247 -8.91 6.64 14.09
N GLY A 248 -9.89 7.47 14.46
CA GLY A 248 -10.35 8.60 13.68
C GLY A 248 -11.44 8.21 12.67
N LYS A 249 -11.50 8.90 11.53
CA LYS A 249 -12.47 8.63 10.47
C LYS A 249 -12.27 7.24 9.85
N CYS A 250 -13.08 6.27 10.25
CA CYS A 250 -13.03 4.88 9.77
C CYS A 250 -14.28 4.54 8.96
N ALA A 251 -14.19 3.55 8.07
CA ALA A 251 -15.30 3.17 7.20
C ALA A 251 -15.73 1.73 7.49
N ASP A 252 -17.01 1.55 7.82
CA ASP A 252 -17.66 0.23 7.79
C ASP A 252 -17.96 -0.11 6.33
N ILE A 253 -17.26 -1.11 5.80
CA ILE A 253 -17.26 -1.48 4.39
C ILE A 253 -18.54 -2.21 4.00
N PHE A 254 -19.07 -3.05 4.89
CA PHE A 254 -20.27 -3.84 4.64
C PHE A 254 -21.53 -3.25 5.30
N GLY A 255 -21.37 -2.29 6.22
CA GLY A 255 -22.48 -1.59 6.87
C GLY A 255 -23.14 -2.37 8.00
N ASP A 256 -22.56 -3.52 8.37
CA ASP A 256 -23.01 -4.41 9.44
C ASP A 256 -22.00 -4.51 10.60
N GLY A 257 -20.97 -3.66 10.59
CA GLY A 257 -19.92 -3.60 11.60
C GLY A 257 -18.89 -4.73 11.54
N SER A 258 -18.93 -5.60 10.52
CA SER A 258 -18.07 -6.79 10.44
C SER A 258 -16.70 -6.56 9.82
N PHE A 259 -16.57 -5.59 8.91
CA PHE A 259 -15.34 -5.34 8.17
C PHE A 259 -15.11 -3.84 8.00
N TRP A 260 -14.02 -3.35 8.58
CA TRP A 260 -13.71 -1.93 8.66
C TRP A 260 -12.41 -1.61 7.94
N ALA A 261 -12.40 -0.48 7.22
CA ALA A 261 -11.19 0.15 6.74
C ALA A 261 -10.80 1.32 7.65
N ILE A 262 -9.51 1.40 7.97
CA ILE A 262 -8.93 2.37 8.90
C ILE A 262 -7.81 3.11 8.16
N PRO A 263 -7.90 4.44 7.96
CA PRO A 263 -6.86 5.18 7.25
C PRO A 263 -5.60 5.30 8.11
N THR A 264 -4.53 4.65 7.65
CA THR A 264 -3.23 4.60 8.33
C THR A 264 -2.10 5.14 7.44
N PRO A 265 -2.25 6.38 6.93
CA PRO A 265 -1.27 6.95 6.01
C PRO A 265 0.10 7.10 6.68
N GLY A 266 1.15 7.12 5.86
CA GLY A 266 2.52 7.36 6.30
C GLY A 266 3.53 6.47 5.59
N HIS A 267 3.40 5.15 5.72
CA HIS A 267 4.17 4.21 4.87
C HIS A 267 3.86 4.50 3.40
N ARG A 268 2.57 4.57 3.08
CA ARG A 268 2.04 5.10 1.82
C ARG A 268 1.03 6.20 2.08
N LYS A 269 0.75 6.98 1.04
CA LYS A 269 -0.18 8.10 1.13
C LYS A 269 -1.61 7.62 1.40
N GLY A 270 -2.05 6.56 0.73
CA GLY A 270 -3.39 5.99 0.88
C GLY A 270 -3.37 4.64 1.58
N HIS A 271 -2.41 4.40 2.48
CA HIS A 271 -2.32 3.16 3.24
C HIS A 271 -3.56 2.97 4.14
N VAL A 272 -4.09 1.76 4.15
CA VAL A 272 -5.27 1.34 4.90
C VAL A 272 -4.94 0.10 5.74
N SER A 273 -5.32 0.13 7.01
CA SER A 273 -5.39 -1.06 7.88
C SER A 273 -6.84 -1.54 7.95
N PHE A 274 -7.07 -2.79 8.31
CA PHE A 274 -8.42 -3.36 8.37
C PHE A 274 -8.73 -3.98 9.72
N LEU A 275 -10.00 -3.95 10.12
CA LEU A 275 -10.50 -4.68 11.29
C LEU A 275 -11.63 -5.60 10.88
N VAL A 276 -11.51 -6.88 11.23
CA VAL A 276 -12.56 -7.89 11.07
C VAL A 276 -13.19 -8.16 12.43
N ASN A 277 -14.50 -8.00 12.57
CA ASN A 277 -15.25 -8.30 13.79
C ASN A 277 -16.14 -9.54 13.59
N GLY A 278 -15.53 -10.71 13.76
CA GLY A 278 -16.18 -12.01 13.55
C GLY A 278 -16.61 -12.68 14.84
N LYS A 279 -17.54 -13.64 14.75
CA LYS A 279 -17.96 -14.48 15.88
C LYS A 279 -16.81 -15.25 16.55
N GLN A 280 -15.75 -15.55 15.79
CA GLN A 280 -14.56 -16.23 16.30
C GLN A 280 -13.54 -15.27 16.94
N GLY A 281 -13.74 -13.96 16.84
CA GLY A 281 -12.85 -12.95 17.38
C GLY A 281 -12.77 -11.69 16.51
N ALA A 282 -12.14 -10.67 17.08
CA ALA A 282 -11.81 -9.44 16.38
C ALA A 282 -10.32 -9.42 16.00
N TYR A 283 -10.03 -9.05 14.75
CA TYR A 283 -8.69 -9.14 14.16
C TYR A 283 -8.32 -7.82 13.48
N LEU A 284 -7.25 -7.18 13.95
CA LEU A 284 -6.71 -5.94 13.39
C LEU A 284 -5.55 -6.26 12.45
N ILE A 285 -5.78 -6.15 11.15
CA ILE A 285 -4.76 -6.27 10.10
C ILE A 285 -4.07 -4.91 9.96
N THR A 286 -2.82 -4.82 10.38
CA THR A 286 -2.11 -3.53 10.37
C THR A 286 -1.61 -3.15 8.99
N GLY A 287 -1.29 -4.13 8.12
CA GLY A 287 -0.43 -3.91 6.96
C GLY A 287 0.91 -3.30 7.40
N ASP A 288 1.51 -2.52 6.51
CA ASP A 288 2.81 -1.88 6.74
C ASP A 288 2.71 -0.59 7.57
N ALA A 289 1.55 -0.28 8.14
CA ALA A 289 1.47 0.65 9.27
C ALA A 289 2.20 0.09 10.51
N CYS A 290 2.33 -1.25 10.59
CA CYS A 290 3.13 -1.97 11.57
C CYS A 290 3.62 -3.29 10.97
N ASP A 291 4.83 -3.31 10.43
CA ASP A 291 5.34 -4.47 9.70
C ASP A 291 5.52 -5.71 10.58
N ILE A 292 6.13 -5.56 11.76
CA ILE A 292 6.44 -6.68 12.66
C ILE A 292 6.12 -6.32 14.12
N LYS A 293 6.01 -7.33 15.00
CA LYS A 293 5.71 -7.14 16.42
C LYS A 293 6.72 -6.23 17.10
N LEU A 294 7.96 -6.21 16.63
CA LEU A 294 9.01 -5.33 17.13
C LEU A 294 8.63 -3.83 17.01
N ASN A 295 7.95 -3.43 15.93
CA ASN A 295 7.39 -2.07 15.78
C ASN A 295 6.38 -1.80 16.90
N PHE A 296 5.46 -2.77 17.09
CA PHE A 296 4.38 -2.71 18.05
C PHE A 296 4.85 -2.81 19.50
N ASP A 297 6.00 -3.40 19.80
CA ASP A 297 6.49 -3.49 21.17
C ASP A 297 7.26 -2.23 21.56
N HIS A 298 8.08 -1.69 20.65
CA HIS A 298 8.92 -0.51 20.93
C HIS A 298 8.27 0.84 20.61
N GLY A 299 7.14 0.84 19.92
CA GLY A 299 6.43 2.08 19.55
C GLY A 299 7.19 2.84 18.48
N VAL A 300 7.76 2.10 17.52
CA VAL A 300 8.57 2.64 16.44
C VAL A 300 7.89 2.33 15.13
N GLY A 301 7.37 3.37 14.48
CA GLY A 301 6.69 3.28 13.19
C GLY A 301 7.63 2.93 12.03
N PRO A 302 7.05 2.66 10.85
CA PRO A 302 7.82 2.27 9.68
C PRO A 302 8.71 3.41 9.19
N GLY A 303 9.95 3.04 8.83
CA GLY A 303 11.02 3.98 8.53
C GLY A 303 11.41 4.03 7.06
N PHE A 304 12.10 2.98 6.61
CA PHE A 304 12.66 2.92 5.27
C PHE A 304 11.56 2.65 4.25
N GLY A 305 11.54 3.40 3.13
CA GLY A 305 10.51 3.24 2.10
C GLY A 305 9.21 4.00 2.38
N SER A 306 9.00 4.47 3.62
CA SER A 306 7.84 5.28 3.99
C SER A 306 7.79 6.60 3.22
N PHE A 307 6.61 6.95 2.72
CA PHE A 307 6.31 8.26 2.14
C PHE A 307 6.50 9.39 3.15
N ASN A 308 6.07 9.18 4.39
CA ASN A 308 6.19 10.14 5.49
C ASN A 308 6.29 9.38 6.84
N SER A 309 7.50 9.22 7.35
CA SER A 309 7.73 8.47 8.60
C SER A 309 7.09 9.12 9.84
N ALA A 310 6.93 10.45 9.88
CA ALA A 310 6.27 11.12 11.00
C ALA A 310 4.76 10.87 11.02
N GLN A 311 4.14 10.83 9.83
CA GLN A 311 2.73 10.42 9.71
C GLN A 311 2.56 8.93 10.00
N ALA A 312 3.51 8.10 9.55
CA ALA A 312 3.47 6.67 9.80
C ALA A 312 3.58 6.33 11.30
N GLN A 313 4.42 7.07 12.02
CA GLN A 313 4.51 7.00 13.48
C GLN A 313 3.15 7.29 14.15
N LYS A 314 2.43 8.34 13.73
CA LYS A 314 1.09 8.66 14.26
C LYS A 314 0.06 7.57 13.93
N SER A 315 0.17 6.93 12.77
CA SER A 315 -0.69 5.80 12.40
C SER A 315 -0.42 4.59 13.29
N LEU A 316 0.85 4.24 13.55
CA LEU A 316 1.20 3.19 14.50
C LEU A 316 0.66 3.49 15.90
N GLU A 317 0.85 4.72 16.41
CA GLU A 317 0.39 5.13 17.74
C GLU A 317 -1.12 4.94 17.90
N ARG A 318 -1.93 5.40 16.94
CA ARG A 318 -3.39 5.19 16.97
C ARG A 318 -3.77 3.70 16.98
N LEU A 319 -3.10 2.86 16.19
CA LEU A 319 -3.35 1.41 16.18
C LEU A 319 -2.98 0.76 17.52
N ARG A 320 -1.88 1.20 18.13
CA ARG A 320 -1.45 0.72 19.45
C ARG A 320 -2.42 1.11 20.54
N ASP A 321 -2.83 2.38 20.58
CA ASP A 321 -3.79 2.89 21.55
C ASP A 321 -5.10 2.10 21.45
N PHE A 322 -5.60 1.91 20.23
CA PHE A 322 -6.80 1.10 19.97
C PHE A 322 -6.66 -0.34 20.48
N ALA A 323 -5.55 -1.03 20.17
CA ALA A 323 -5.32 -2.39 20.62
C ALA A 323 -5.11 -2.50 22.14
N HIS A 324 -4.56 -1.46 22.79
CA HIS A 324 -4.42 -1.40 24.24
C HIS A 324 -5.76 -1.15 24.95
N GLU A 325 -6.64 -0.33 24.37
CA GLU A 325 -8.01 -0.08 24.83
C GLU A 325 -8.91 -1.31 24.65
N HIS A 326 -8.73 -2.06 23.55
CA HIS A 326 -9.54 -3.22 23.20
C HIS A 326 -8.69 -4.50 23.15
N ARG A 327 -8.26 -4.95 24.33
CA ARG A 327 -7.35 -6.10 24.48
C ARG A 327 -7.87 -7.44 23.94
N GLN A 328 -9.17 -7.54 23.65
CA GLN A 328 -9.76 -8.71 22.99
C GLN A 328 -9.39 -8.81 21.51
N ILE A 329 -8.89 -7.73 20.89
CA ILE A 329 -8.51 -7.68 19.48
C ILE A 329 -7.13 -8.34 19.31
N LYS A 330 -7.05 -9.30 18.39
CA LYS A 330 -5.78 -9.89 17.96
C LYS A 330 -5.18 -9.01 16.88
N VAL A 331 -3.92 -8.62 17.05
CA VAL A 331 -3.21 -7.76 16.09
C VAL A 331 -2.41 -8.63 15.13
N TYR A 332 -2.69 -8.51 13.84
CA TYR A 332 -2.00 -9.21 12.76
C TYR A 332 -1.11 -8.21 12.03
N PHE A 333 0.21 -8.41 12.15
CA PHE A 333 1.21 -7.51 11.60
C PHE A 333 1.33 -7.66 10.06
N GLY A 334 2.11 -6.81 9.38
CA GLY A 334 2.29 -6.90 7.92
C GLY A 334 3.13 -8.12 7.48
N HIS A 335 4.16 -8.43 8.26
CA HIS A 335 5.27 -9.34 7.92
C HIS A 335 5.69 -10.21 9.12
N GLU A 336 4.74 -10.60 9.97
CA GLU A 336 4.97 -11.50 11.09
C GLU A 336 3.68 -12.30 11.35
N ILE A 337 3.76 -13.64 11.23
CA ILE A 337 2.61 -14.51 11.47
C ILE A 337 2.19 -14.36 12.95
N PRO A 338 0.87 -14.27 13.24
CA PRO A 338 0.33 -14.10 14.60
C PRO A 338 0.72 -15.19 15.60
#